data_AF-A0A6G3LEV4-F1
#
_entry.id   AF-A0A6G3LEV4-F1
#
_cell.length_a   1.000
_cell.length_b   1.000
_cell.length_c   1.000
_cell.angle_alpha   90.00
_cell.angle_beta   90.00
_cell.angle_gamma   90.00
#
_symmetry.space_group_name_H-M   'P 1'
#
loop_
_entity.id
_entity.type
_entity.pdbx_description
1 polymer ?
#
loop_
_entity_poly.entity_id
_entity_poly.type
_entity_poly.pdbx_seq_one_letter_code
_entity_poly.pdbx_strand_id
1 'polypeptide(L)'
;MDVKEFGRSPFGGVNFDVKAIGGIATETVPEEVKKLVIDKPLAPPEPPTEGWEILDIVEQEPAEAQEIVQSTKGEFIIRVIAEAIMASRNTLYKVPSDEPIYSVSVVHKISWKPKR
;
A
#
# COMPACT_ATOMS: atom_id res chain seq x y z
N MET A 1 9.92 4.77 -4.48
CA MET A 1 9.31 6.11 -4.40
C MET A 1 9.94 6.97 -5.48
N ASP A 2 9.20 7.88 -6.09
CA ASP A 2 9.74 8.92 -6.99
C ASP A 2 9.37 10.28 -6.39
N VAL A 3 10.33 11.21 -6.32
CA VAL A 3 10.15 12.51 -5.69
C VAL A 3 10.62 13.62 -6.60
N LYS A 4 9.79 14.65 -6.77
CA LYS A 4 10.10 15.84 -7.57
C LYS A 4 9.81 17.11 -6.79
N GLU A 5 10.77 18.03 -6.77
CA GLU A 5 10.53 19.37 -6.26
C GLU A 5 9.52 20.09 -7.16
N PHE A 6 8.53 20.76 -6.55
CA PHE A 6 7.64 21.68 -7.27
C PHE A 6 7.25 22.85 -6.38
N GLY A 7 7.20 24.06 -6.93
CA GLY A 7 6.64 25.22 -6.23
C GLY A 7 7.27 25.55 -4.86
N ARG A 8 6.55 26.35 -4.07
CA ARG A 8 6.99 26.85 -2.77
C ARG A 8 6.11 26.29 -1.66
N SER A 9 6.73 25.95 -0.53
CA SER A 9 6.06 25.54 0.71
C SER A 9 6.55 26.36 1.91
N PRO A 10 5.72 26.59 2.95
CA PRO A 10 6.20 27.13 4.23
C PRO A 10 7.13 26.16 4.99
N PHE A 11 7.19 24.88 4.60
CA PHE A 11 7.95 23.83 5.30
C PHE A 11 9.37 23.66 4.75
N GLY A 12 10.15 24.75 4.73
CA GLY A 12 11.52 24.77 4.22
C GLY A 12 11.70 25.40 2.84
N GLY A 13 10.65 26.07 2.31
CA GLY A 13 10.75 26.90 1.11
C GLY A 13 10.51 26.17 -0.21
N VAL A 14 10.35 24.84 -0.20
CA VAL A 14 10.10 23.98 -1.38
C VAL A 14 9.02 22.96 -1.08
N ASN A 15 8.18 22.64 -2.07
CA ASN A 15 7.21 21.56 -1.99
C ASN A 15 7.69 20.35 -2.80
N PHE A 16 7.14 19.17 -2.52
CA PHE A 16 7.50 17.93 -3.19
C PHE A 16 6.27 17.18 -3.69
N ASP A 17 6.32 16.75 -4.94
CA ASP A 17 5.38 15.79 -5.51
C ASP A 17 6.00 14.40 -5.31
N VAL A 18 5.28 13.54 -4.60
CA VAL A 18 5.78 12.24 -4.15
C VAL A 18 4.88 11.16 -4.69
N LYS A 19 5.43 10.35 -5.59
CA LYS A 19 4.77 9.15 -6.10
C LYS A 19 5.26 7.93 -5.33
N ALA A 20 4.40 7.45 -4.43
CA ALA A 20 4.59 6.19 -3.72
C ALA A 20 3.84 5.06 -4.43
N ILE A 21 4.49 3.91 -4.56
CA ILE A 21 3.89 2.66 -5.07
C ILE A 21 4.26 1.57 -4.07
N GLY A 22 3.26 0.78 -3.66
CA GLY A 22 3.42 -0.36 -2.78
C GLY A 22 2.66 -1.57 -3.36
N GLY A 23 3.16 -2.76 -3.04
CA GLY A 23 2.46 -4.02 -3.30
C GLY A 23 1.87 -4.57 -2.01
N ILE A 24 0.84 -5.39 -2.13
CA ILE A 24 0.26 -6.15 -1.02
C ILE A 24 0.48 -7.63 -1.34
N ALA A 25 0.99 -8.38 -0.37
CA ALA A 25 1.15 -9.81 -0.45
C ALA A 25 0.75 -10.43 0.88
N THR A 26 0.19 -11.62 0.82
CA THR A 26 -0.06 -12.46 1.99
C THR A 26 1.27 -13.04 2.48
N GLU A 27 1.57 -12.86 3.77
CA GLU A 27 2.70 -13.57 4.40
C GLU A 27 2.27 -14.98 4.84
N THR A 28 1.07 -15.10 5.39
CA THR A 28 0.49 -16.37 5.81
C THR A 28 -1.02 -16.32 5.66
N VAL A 29 -1.61 -17.39 5.12
CA VAL A 29 -3.05 -17.60 5.07
C VAL A 29 -3.37 -18.89 5.83
N PRO A 30 -4.29 -18.86 6.82
CA PRO A 30 -4.69 -20.08 7.54
C PRO A 30 -5.23 -21.16 6.60
N GLU A 31 -4.95 -22.43 6.90
CA GLU A 31 -5.34 -23.57 6.03
C GLU A 31 -6.85 -23.69 5.89
N GLU A 32 -7.61 -23.44 6.95
CA GLU A 32 -9.07 -23.34 6.91
C GLU A 32 -9.58 -22.31 5.92
N VAL A 33 -8.86 -21.19 5.75
CA VAL A 33 -9.22 -20.14 4.79
C VAL A 33 -8.84 -20.56 3.37
N LYS A 34 -7.69 -21.23 3.17
CA LYS A 34 -7.32 -21.79 1.86
C LYS A 34 -8.32 -22.85 1.37
N LYS A 35 -8.83 -23.69 2.29
CA LYS A 35 -9.86 -24.70 1.96
C LYS A 35 -11.15 -24.09 1.41
N LEU A 36 -11.47 -22.82 1.73
CA LEU A 36 -12.65 -22.14 1.17
C LEU A 36 -12.56 -21.96 -0.35
N VAL A 37 -11.34 -21.94 -0.89
CA VAL A 37 -11.07 -21.62 -2.30
C VAL A 37 -10.49 -22.77 -3.13
N ILE A 38 -10.29 -23.96 -2.55
CA ILE A 38 -9.57 -25.06 -3.20
C ILE A 38 -10.15 -25.44 -4.58
N ASP A 39 -11.48 -25.53 -4.66
CA ASP A 39 -12.23 -25.89 -5.87
C ASP A 39 -12.74 -24.66 -6.65
N LYS A 40 -12.26 -23.46 -6.31
CA LYS A 40 -12.69 -22.21 -6.96
C LYS A 40 -11.86 -21.93 -8.21
N PRO A 41 -12.43 -21.26 -9.23
CA PRO A 41 -11.70 -20.86 -10.41
C PRO A 41 -10.61 -19.84 -10.07
N LEU A 42 -9.60 -19.75 -10.95
CA LEU A 42 -8.63 -18.66 -10.90
C LEU A 42 -9.32 -17.31 -11.09
N ALA A 43 -8.79 -16.29 -10.42
CA ALA A 43 -9.24 -14.92 -10.56
C ALA A 43 -9.16 -14.44 -12.04
N PRO A 44 -10.18 -13.73 -12.55
CA PRO A 44 -10.07 -13.05 -13.83
C PRO A 44 -9.03 -11.91 -13.76
N PRO A 45 -8.59 -11.36 -14.92
CA PRO A 45 -7.64 -10.25 -14.95
C PRO A 45 -8.16 -8.98 -14.26
N GLU A 46 -9.47 -8.73 -14.37
CA GLU A 46 -10.16 -7.65 -13.66
C GLU A 46 -10.67 -8.12 -12.30
N PRO A 47 -10.74 -7.25 -11.28
CA PRO A 47 -11.31 -7.61 -9.99
C PRO A 47 -12.74 -8.16 -10.13
N PRO A 48 -13.07 -9.30 -9.48
CA PRO A 48 -14.44 -9.81 -9.46
C PRO A 48 -15.44 -8.78 -8.95
N THR A 49 -16.66 -8.78 -9.46
CA THR A 49 -17.73 -7.88 -9.01
C THR A 49 -18.46 -8.38 -7.77
N GLU A 50 -18.39 -9.69 -7.49
CA GLU A 50 -19.12 -10.36 -6.40
C GLU A 50 -18.17 -11.18 -5.52
N GLY A 51 -18.64 -11.57 -4.33
CA GLY A 51 -17.92 -12.47 -3.43
C GLY A 51 -16.96 -11.78 -2.46
N TRP A 52 -17.00 -10.45 -2.38
CA TRP A 52 -16.19 -9.68 -1.45
C TRP A 52 -16.80 -9.63 -0.05
N GLU A 53 -15.96 -9.89 0.94
CA GLU A 53 -16.24 -9.77 2.36
C GLU A 53 -15.30 -8.70 2.93
N ILE A 54 -15.86 -7.74 3.69
CA ILE A 54 -15.05 -6.74 4.41
C ILE A 54 -14.38 -7.42 5.60
N LEU A 55 -13.08 -7.15 5.77
CA LEU A 55 -12.30 -7.64 6.90
C LEU A 55 -11.95 -6.47 7.83
N ASP A 56 -11.93 -6.77 9.13
CA ASP A 56 -11.40 -5.85 10.12
C ASP A 56 -9.86 -5.92 10.14
N ILE A 57 -9.22 -4.75 10.25
CA ILE A 57 -7.79 -4.63 10.52
C ILE A 57 -7.62 -4.62 12.03
N VAL A 58 -7.24 -5.77 12.60
CA VAL A 58 -7.10 -5.93 14.06
C VAL A 58 -5.81 -5.28 14.57
N GLU A 59 -4.71 -5.42 13.81
CA GLU A 59 -3.40 -4.85 14.12
C GLU A 59 -2.70 -4.45 12.81
N GLN A 60 -1.77 -3.48 12.89
CA GLN A 60 -0.92 -3.13 11.75
C GLN A 60 0.44 -2.57 12.19
N GLU A 61 1.46 -2.88 11.41
CA GLU A 61 2.74 -2.16 11.39
C GLU A 61 2.87 -1.46 10.02
N PRO A 62 2.68 -0.14 9.95
CA PRO A 62 2.70 0.58 8.67
C PRO A 62 4.07 0.51 7.98
N ALA A 63 4.06 0.30 6.66
CA ALA A 63 5.31 0.32 5.89
C ALA A 63 5.85 1.75 5.81
N GLU A 64 7.14 1.93 6.10
CA GLU A 64 7.81 3.22 6.07
C GLU A 64 8.92 3.23 5.01
N ALA A 65 8.96 4.31 4.23
CA ALA A 65 10.07 4.61 3.33
C ALA A 65 10.62 6.01 3.59
N GLN A 66 11.93 6.14 3.54
CA GLN A 66 12.63 7.43 3.63
C GLN A 66 13.62 7.58 2.48
N GLU A 67 13.74 8.80 1.96
CA GLU A 67 14.71 9.14 0.93
C GLU A 67 15.29 10.53 1.18
N ILE A 68 16.55 10.71 0.80
CA ILE A 68 17.21 12.02 0.83
C ILE A 68 17.20 12.58 -0.58
N VAL A 69 16.62 13.77 -0.74
CA VAL A 69 16.46 14.43 -2.04
C VAL A 69 17.22 15.76 -2.04
N GLN A 70 17.94 16.02 -3.13
CA GLN A 70 18.54 17.33 -3.39
C GLN A 70 17.48 18.29 -3.93
N SER A 71 17.41 19.50 -3.35
CA SER A 71 16.49 20.56 -3.78
C SER A 71 17.23 21.88 -4.00
N THR A 72 16.55 22.85 -4.59
CA THR A 72 17.05 24.23 -4.72
C THR A 72 17.30 24.94 -3.38
N LYS A 73 16.79 24.39 -2.28
CA LYS A 73 16.95 24.90 -0.90
C LYS A 73 17.80 24.00 -0.01
N GLY A 74 18.53 23.05 -0.58
CA GLY A 74 19.40 22.11 0.13
C GLY A 74 18.82 20.69 0.19
N GLU A 75 19.38 19.86 1.05
CA GLU A 75 18.95 18.47 1.22
C GLU A 75 17.68 18.37 2.07
N PHE A 76 16.77 17.49 1.67
CA PHE A 76 15.56 17.16 2.42
C PHE A 76 15.46 15.67 2.67
N ILE A 77 14.94 15.30 3.84
CA ILE A 77 14.48 13.94 4.13
C ILE A 77 12.99 13.90 3.82
N ILE A 78 12.62 13.07 2.87
CA ILE A 78 11.24 12.75 2.51
C ILE A 78 10.87 11.45 3.20
N ARG A 79 9.70 11.40 3.83
CA ARG A 79 9.19 10.24 4.55
C ARG A 79 7.77 9.92 4.12
N VAL A 80 7.52 8.65 3.81
CA VAL A 80 6.20 8.12 3.48
C VAL A 80 5.87 6.99 4.44
N ILE A 81 4.73 7.11 5.12
CA ILE A 81 4.09 5.99 5.80
C ILE A 81 2.94 5.50 4.92
N ALA A 82 2.92 4.21 4.59
CA ALA A 82 1.79 3.52 3.97
C ALA A 82 0.95 2.82 5.04
N GLU A 83 -0.25 3.32 5.29
CA GLU A 83 -1.17 2.82 6.33
C GLU A 83 -2.37 2.11 5.68
N ALA A 84 -2.65 0.88 6.12
CA ALA A 84 -3.82 0.15 5.68
C ALA A 84 -5.07 0.72 6.37
N ILE A 85 -6.09 1.07 5.58
CA ILE A 85 -7.32 1.72 6.09
C ILE A 85 -8.58 0.88 5.87
N MET A 86 -8.56 -0.03 4.90
CA MET A 86 -9.66 -0.95 4.62
C MET A 86 -9.08 -2.25 4.06
N ALA A 87 -9.67 -3.39 4.41
CA ALA A 87 -9.31 -4.68 3.87
C ALA A 87 -10.56 -5.44 3.43
N SER A 88 -10.43 -6.21 2.36
CA SER A 88 -11.47 -7.14 1.92
C SER A 88 -10.85 -8.42 1.35
N ARG A 89 -11.63 -9.49 1.40
CA ARG A 89 -11.28 -10.82 0.90
C ARG A 89 -12.33 -11.29 -0.09
N ASN A 90 -11.92 -12.04 -1.11
CA ASN A 90 -12.81 -12.77 -2.01
C ASN A 90 -12.53 -14.27 -1.96
N THR A 91 -13.55 -15.06 -1.65
CA THR A 91 -13.47 -16.53 -1.58
C THR A 91 -14.24 -17.25 -2.68
N LEU A 92 -14.76 -16.52 -3.69
CA LEU A 92 -15.37 -17.13 -4.88
C LEU A 92 -14.33 -17.46 -5.95
N TYR A 93 -13.13 -16.89 -5.84
CA TYR A 93 -12.00 -17.07 -6.74
C TYR A 93 -10.73 -17.31 -5.95
N LYS A 94 -9.71 -17.88 -6.61
CA LYS A 94 -8.37 -18.05 -6.05
C LYS A 94 -7.28 -17.39 -6.90
N VAL A 95 -6.21 -16.98 -6.25
CA VAL A 95 -4.97 -16.58 -6.92
C VAL A 95 -4.13 -17.82 -7.30
N PRO A 96 -3.09 -17.69 -8.16
CA PRO A 96 -2.27 -18.83 -8.59
C PRO A 96 -1.59 -19.61 -7.46
N SER A 97 -1.44 -19.03 -6.27
CA SER A 97 -0.92 -19.70 -5.06
C SER A 97 -1.99 -20.48 -4.28
N ASP A 98 -3.17 -20.71 -4.85
CA ASP A 98 -4.32 -21.39 -4.22
C ASP A 98 -4.85 -20.68 -2.95
N GLU A 99 -4.70 -19.36 -2.90
CA GLU A 99 -5.18 -18.50 -1.81
C GLU A 99 -6.38 -17.64 -2.24
N PRO A 100 -7.21 -17.16 -1.30
CA PRO A 100 -8.22 -16.14 -1.61
C PRO A 100 -7.58 -14.86 -2.15
N ILE A 101 -8.37 -14.07 -2.86
CA ILE A 101 -7.94 -12.73 -3.26
C ILE A 101 -8.08 -11.82 -2.05
N TYR A 102 -7.04 -11.03 -1.75
CA TYR A 102 -7.11 -9.95 -0.78
C TYR A 102 -6.97 -8.60 -1.49
N SER A 103 -7.72 -7.61 -1.04
CA SER A 103 -7.59 -6.22 -1.46
C SER A 103 -7.45 -5.36 -0.22
N VAL A 104 -6.45 -4.47 -0.22
CA VAL A 104 -6.22 -3.53 0.88
C VAL A 104 -6.16 -2.12 0.30
N SER A 105 -6.93 -1.22 0.88
CA SER A 105 -6.84 0.21 0.60
C SER A 105 -5.80 0.82 1.54
N VAL A 106 -4.89 1.60 0.96
CA VAL A 106 -3.74 2.17 1.66
C VAL A 106 -3.71 3.69 1.47
N VAL A 107 -3.47 4.40 2.57
CA VAL A 107 -3.20 5.85 2.54
C VAL A 107 -1.71 6.09 2.72
N HIS A 108 -1.15 6.94 1.84
CA HIS A 108 0.24 7.37 1.92
C HIS A 108 0.34 8.71 2.65
N LYS A 109 0.86 8.69 3.89
CA LYS A 109 1.14 9.89 4.68
C LYS A 109 2.54 10.39 4.35
N ILE A 110 2.60 11.40 3.50
CA ILE A 110 3.85 11.99 3.01
C ILE A 110 4.22 13.18 3.90
N SER A 111 5.49 13.29 4.26
CA SER A 111 6.05 14.42 5.01
C SER A 111 7.50 14.66 4.59
N TRP A 112 8.00 15.88 4.83
CA TRP A 112 9.41 16.20 4.58
C TRP A 112 9.95 17.20 5.60
N LYS A 113 11.27 17.20 5.75
CA LYS A 113 12.00 18.19 6.55
C LYS A 113 13.40 18.43 5.98
N PRO A 114 13.98 19.64 6.18
CA PRO A 114 15.38 19.87 5.84
C PRO A 114 16.30 18.88 6.56
N LYS A 115 17.28 18.33 5.84
CA LYS A 115 18.38 17.57 6.38
C LYS A 115 19.45 18.58 6.82
N ARG A 116 19.42 18.95 8.10
CA ARG A 116 20.41 19.87 8.67
C ARG A 116 21.82 19.31 8.56
#